data_AF-A0A4R7UEL3-F1
#
_entry.id   AF-A0A4R7UEL3-F1
#
_cell.length_a   1.000
_cell.length_b   1.000
_cell.length_c   1.000
_cell.angle_alpha   90.00
_cell.angle_beta   90.00
_cell.angle_gamma   90.00
#
_symmetry.space_group_name_H-M   'P 1'
#
loop_
_entity.id
_entity.type
_entity.pdbx_description
1 polymer ?
#
loop_
_entity_poly.entity_id
_entity_poly.type
_entity_poly.pdbx_seq_one_letter_code
_entity_poly.pdbx_strand_id
1 'polypeptide(L)'
;MNDIQYLLTLTYQQCCDFLRNKYGEINGNYFVKENCKTKNQKITRGNEGLHIHHIDEDKAIMLSNRHFAILNPFEYQKGERLIYCNLLEHLVLHIKIIEHPHPNKNSLETVGWGGLFNFMIPELNDMYSGFNGYKESSIKQYKIKLRETIIDYKKEYFMCLKYLMKIDKTYFIFYLKSFHKICNRDYDDNINKRIYKRIYFLWKEVNSGNLISKFGYKFIGFWYS
;
A
#
# COMPACT_ATOMS: atom_id res chain seq x y z
N MET A 1 20.53 -4.20 -7.38
CA MET A 1 19.06 -4.25 -7.32
C MET A 1 18.68 -4.12 -5.86
N ASN A 2 17.80 -3.19 -5.49
CA ASN A 2 17.33 -3.09 -4.09
C ASN A 2 16.13 -4.01 -3.83
N ASP A 3 15.75 -4.14 -2.56
CA ASP A 3 14.70 -5.05 -2.13
C ASP A 3 13.37 -4.83 -2.85
N ILE A 4 12.98 -3.56 -3.08
CA ILE A 4 11.71 -3.25 -3.76
C ILE A 4 11.74 -3.72 -5.22
N GLN A 5 12.85 -3.47 -5.92
CA GLN A 5 13.04 -3.97 -7.28
C GLN A 5 13.03 -5.48 -7.33
N TYR A 6 13.65 -6.15 -6.34
CA TYR A 6 13.65 -7.60 -6.26
C TYR A 6 12.25 -8.17 -6.02
N LEU A 7 11.53 -7.66 -5.03
CA LEU A 7 10.15 -8.07 -4.71
C LEU A 7 9.20 -7.94 -5.92
N LEU A 8 9.37 -6.92 -6.76
CA LEU A 8 8.57 -6.78 -7.99
C LEU A 8 8.81 -7.91 -9.01
N THR A 9 9.92 -8.65 -8.93
CA THR A 9 10.19 -9.81 -9.78
C THR A 9 9.62 -11.13 -9.25
N LEU A 10 9.21 -11.14 -7.97
CA LEU A 10 8.76 -12.34 -7.27
C LEU A 10 7.24 -12.55 -7.39
N THR A 11 6.80 -13.77 -7.11
CA THR A 11 5.38 -14.07 -6.82
C THR A 11 5.01 -13.57 -5.42
N TYR A 12 3.71 -13.48 -5.13
CA TYR A 12 3.23 -13.08 -3.81
C TYR A 12 3.81 -13.94 -2.68
N GLN A 13 3.78 -15.27 -2.83
CA GLN A 13 4.33 -16.18 -1.81
C GLN A 13 5.84 -16.00 -1.63
N GLN A 14 6.58 -15.83 -2.73
CA GLN A 14 8.02 -15.55 -2.68
C GLN A 14 8.34 -14.22 -2.00
N CYS A 15 7.49 -13.19 -2.18
CA CYS A 15 7.60 -11.95 -1.41
C CYS A 15 7.41 -12.20 0.09
N CYS A 16 6.40 -12.99 0.47
CA CYS A 16 6.16 -13.34 1.86
C CYS A 16 7.35 -14.09 2.48
N ASP A 17 7.91 -15.07 1.78
CA ASP A 17 9.05 -15.86 2.23
C ASP A 17 10.31 -14.98 2.37
N PHE A 18 10.56 -14.10 1.40
CA PHE A 18 11.67 -13.14 1.45
C PHE A 18 11.56 -12.22 2.67
N LEU A 19 10.38 -11.63 2.90
CA LEU A 19 10.17 -10.69 4.01
C LEU A 19 10.22 -11.39 5.37
N ARG A 20 9.75 -12.64 5.46
CA ARG A 20 9.92 -13.48 6.64
C ARG A 20 11.40 -13.72 6.93
N ASN A 21 12.19 -14.09 5.93
CA ASN A 21 13.62 -14.30 6.10
C ASN A 21 14.35 -13.00 6.49
N LYS A 22 13.92 -11.87 5.94
CA LYS A 22 14.52 -10.56 6.20
C LYS A 22 14.24 -10.05 7.62
N TYR A 23 13.00 -10.17 8.10
CA TYR A 23 12.58 -9.55 9.35
C TYR A 23 12.39 -10.53 10.51
N GLY A 24 12.43 -11.83 10.25
CA GLY A 24 12.22 -12.89 11.23
C GLY A 24 10.74 -13.25 11.41
N GLU A 25 10.52 -14.29 12.20
CA GLU A 25 9.19 -14.83 12.50
C GLU A 25 8.41 -13.97 13.50
N ILE A 26 7.09 -14.09 13.47
CA ILE A 26 6.20 -13.40 14.39
C ILE A 26 5.75 -14.38 15.48
N ASN A 27 6.33 -14.23 16.67
CA ASN A 27 6.08 -15.08 17.83
C ASN A 27 4.78 -14.70 18.57
N GLY A 28 3.65 -14.74 17.86
CA GLY A 28 2.32 -14.53 18.43
C GLY A 28 1.26 -14.20 17.39
N ASN A 29 0.01 -14.47 17.75
CA ASN A 29 -1.13 -14.18 16.89
C ASN A 29 -1.42 -12.67 16.84
N TYR A 30 -1.96 -12.19 15.71
CA TYR A 30 -2.34 -10.79 15.54
C TYR A 30 -3.46 -10.39 16.50
N PHE A 31 -4.55 -11.15 16.53
CA PHE A 31 -5.52 -11.09 17.61
C PHE A 31 -5.22 -12.16 18.65
N VAL A 32 -5.31 -11.80 19.94
CA VAL A 32 -4.95 -12.70 21.05
C VAL A 32 -5.88 -13.90 21.13
N LYS A 33 -7.15 -13.74 20.74
CA LYS A 33 -8.20 -14.76 20.84
C LYS A 33 -9.08 -14.75 19.58
N GLU A 34 -9.77 -15.87 19.35
CA GLU A 34 -10.67 -16.10 18.19
C GLU A 34 -11.77 -15.04 18.05
N ASN A 35 -12.27 -14.49 19.15
CA ASN A 35 -13.27 -13.42 19.11
C ASN A 35 -12.73 -12.07 18.56
N CYS A 36 -11.44 -12.00 18.22
CA CYS A 36 -10.74 -10.86 17.63
C CYS A 36 -10.91 -9.54 18.41
N LYS A 37 -11.20 -9.61 19.72
CA LYS A 37 -11.47 -8.42 20.56
C LYS A 37 -10.21 -7.61 20.86
N THR A 38 -9.06 -8.27 20.96
CA THR A 38 -7.82 -7.67 21.47
C THR A 38 -6.67 -7.95 20.51
N LYS A 39 -6.05 -6.89 19.99
CA LYS A 39 -4.81 -6.98 19.20
C LYS A 39 -3.63 -7.25 20.12
N ASN A 40 -2.69 -8.06 19.66
CA ASN A 40 -1.47 -8.37 20.38
C ASN A 40 -0.45 -7.25 20.20
N GLN A 41 -0.25 -6.43 21.22
CA GLN A 41 0.70 -5.31 21.17
C GLN A 41 2.17 -5.77 21.22
N LYS A 42 2.43 -6.99 21.74
CA LYS A 42 3.79 -7.51 21.94
C LYS A 42 4.51 -7.86 20.63
N ILE A 43 3.76 -8.05 19.55
CA ILE A 43 4.29 -8.36 18.23
C ILE A 43 4.42 -7.10 17.35
N THR A 44 4.16 -5.91 17.88
CA THR A 44 4.25 -4.69 17.07
C THR A 44 5.69 -4.22 16.99
N ARG A 45 6.14 -3.82 15.79
CA ARG A 45 7.47 -3.25 15.51
C ARG A 45 7.39 -1.88 14.87
N GLY A 46 6.38 -1.09 15.28
CA GLY A 46 6.15 0.25 14.75
C GLY A 46 7.28 1.23 15.07
N ASN A 47 8.03 1.01 16.15
CA ASN A 47 9.25 1.73 16.51
C ASN A 47 10.41 1.49 15.52
N GLU A 48 10.33 0.44 14.71
CA GLU A 48 11.27 0.13 13.63
C GLU A 48 10.73 0.56 12.25
N GLY A 49 9.56 1.19 12.19
CA GLY A 49 8.90 1.55 10.94
C GLY A 49 8.26 0.36 10.20
N LEU A 50 7.99 -0.74 10.90
CA LEU A 50 7.42 -1.96 10.32
C LEU A 50 5.93 -2.10 10.64
N HIS A 51 5.20 -2.61 9.65
CA HIS A 51 3.84 -3.09 9.73
C HIS A 51 3.81 -4.63 9.78
N ILE A 52 2.71 -5.16 10.29
CA ILE A 52 2.34 -6.56 10.10
C ILE A 52 1.43 -6.64 8.89
N HIS A 53 1.74 -7.53 7.96
CA HIS A 53 0.86 -7.95 6.88
C HIS A 53 0.38 -9.38 7.13
N HIS A 54 -0.89 -9.63 6.86
CA HIS A 54 -1.49 -10.96 6.92
C HIS A 54 -1.30 -11.63 5.57
N ILE A 55 -0.63 -12.80 5.53
CA ILE A 55 -0.37 -13.50 4.27
C ILE A 55 -1.68 -13.93 3.60
N ASP A 56 -2.74 -14.16 4.38
CA ASP A 56 -4.04 -14.54 3.85
C ASP A 56 -4.89 -13.35 3.35
N GLU A 57 -4.32 -12.13 3.26
CA GLU A 57 -4.98 -10.99 2.59
C GLU A 57 -5.08 -11.17 1.06
N ASP A 58 -4.44 -12.20 0.51
CA ASP A 58 -4.68 -12.70 -0.86
C ASP A 58 -6.01 -13.46 -1.01
N LYS A 59 -6.60 -13.90 0.11
CA LYS A 59 -7.88 -14.63 0.19
C LYS A 59 -9.02 -13.79 0.76
N ALA A 60 -8.75 -12.95 1.76
CA ALA A 60 -9.76 -12.19 2.49
C ALA A 60 -9.32 -10.76 2.81
N ILE A 61 -10.21 -9.78 2.77
CA ILE A 61 -9.85 -8.38 3.00
C ILE A 61 -9.84 -7.98 4.47
N MET A 62 -9.02 -6.98 4.80
CA MET A 62 -9.06 -6.25 6.07
C MET A 62 -8.90 -7.15 7.31
N LEU A 63 -8.02 -8.16 7.25
CA LEU A 63 -7.79 -9.11 8.34
C LEU A 63 -7.23 -8.45 9.61
N SER A 64 -6.75 -7.22 9.50
CA SER A 64 -6.36 -6.35 10.62
C SER A 64 -7.54 -5.68 11.35
N ASN A 65 -8.75 -5.72 10.79
CA ASN A 65 -10.01 -5.19 11.33
C ASN A 65 -10.86 -6.33 11.90
N ARG A 66 -11.26 -6.17 13.16
CA ARG A 66 -12.04 -7.18 13.90
C ARG A 66 -13.31 -7.64 13.16
N HIS A 67 -14.02 -6.72 12.52
CA HIS A 67 -15.31 -7.05 11.87
C HIS A 67 -15.15 -8.00 10.70
N PHE A 68 -14.00 -7.96 10.02
CA PHE A 68 -13.68 -8.86 8.92
C PHE A 68 -12.94 -10.10 9.41
N ALA A 69 -12.02 -9.94 10.38
CA ALA A 69 -11.24 -11.03 10.93
C ALA A 69 -12.11 -12.15 11.55
N ILE A 70 -13.19 -11.81 12.24
CA ILE A 70 -14.08 -12.80 12.88
C ILE A 70 -14.89 -13.63 11.86
N LEU A 71 -15.01 -13.15 10.63
CA LEU A 71 -15.73 -13.84 9.54
C LEU A 71 -14.84 -14.83 8.79
N ASN A 72 -13.55 -14.90 9.16
CA ASN A 72 -12.55 -15.72 8.50
C ASN A 72 -11.91 -16.69 9.50
N PRO A 73 -11.26 -17.77 9.03
CA PRO A 73 -10.56 -18.70 9.90
C PRO A 73 -9.57 -17.98 10.82
N PHE A 74 -9.61 -18.29 12.12
CA PHE A 74 -8.65 -17.72 13.08
C PHE A 74 -7.21 -18.09 12.75
N GLU A 75 -6.99 -19.14 11.95
CA GLU A 75 -5.68 -19.53 11.44
C GLU A 75 -4.99 -18.38 10.69
N TYR A 76 -5.74 -17.54 9.98
CA TYR A 76 -5.19 -16.37 9.28
C TYR A 76 -4.59 -15.33 10.24
N GLN A 77 -4.90 -15.42 11.53
CA GLN A 77 -4.37 -14.52 12.57
C GLN A 77 -3.13 -15.09 13.26
N LYS A 78 -2.70 -16.32 12.96
CA LYS A 78 -1.56 -16.99 13.62
C LYS A 78 -0.24 -16.37 13.20
N GLY A 79 0.74 -16.35 14.11
CA GLY A 79 2.07 -15.77 13.86
C GLY A 79 2.75 -16.25 12.57
N GLU A 80 2.67 -17.55 12.28
CA GLU A 80 3.18 -18.17 11.04
C GLU A 80 2.43 -17.77 9.75
N ARG A 81 1.28 -17.09 9.90
CA ARG A 81 0.48 -16.50 8.82
C ARG A 81 0.66 -14.99 8.71
N LEU A 82 1.63 -14.43 9.43
CA LEU A 82 1.96 -13.01 9.43
C LEU A 82 3.40 -12.79 8.96
N ILE A 83 3.67 -11.60 8.43
CA ILE A 83 5.02 -11.12 8.11
C ILE A 83 5.17 -9.66 8.49
N TYR A 84 6.40 -9.24 8.77
CA TYR A 84 6.73 -7.81 8.85
C TYR A 84 7.08 -7.23 7.48
N CYS A 85 6.76 -5.97 7.27
CA CYS A 85 7.14 -5.20 6.08
C CYS A 85 7.14 -3.71 6.38
N ASN A 86 7.97 -2.93 5.69
CA ASN A 86 7.79 -1.48 5.63
C ASN A 86 6.64 -1.12 4.68
N LEU A 87 6.24 0.16 4.64
CA LEU A 87 5.08 0.60 3.84
C LEU A 87 5.24 0.40 2.33
N LEU A 88 6.47 0.49 1.79
CA LEU A 88 6.70 0.31 0.37
C LEU A 88 6.72 -1.18 -0.02
N GLU A 89 7.23 -2.04 0.84
CA GLU A 89 7.12 -3.50 0.70
C GLU A 89 5.65 -3.95 0.82
N HIS A 90 4.88 -3.34 1.73
CA HIS A 90 3.44 -3.57 1.87
C HIS A 90 2.70 -3.20 0.58
N LEU A 91 3.07 -2.08 -0.07
CA LEU A 91 2.54 -1.73 -1.39
C LEU A 91 2.81 -2.83 -2.41
N VAL A 92 4.03 -3.37 -2.46
CA VAL A 92 4.39 -4.45 -3.39
C VAL A 92 3.55 -5.72 -3.12
N LEU A 93 3.35 -6.10 -1.87
CA LEU A 93 2.50 -7.25 -1.51
C LEU A 93 1.09 -7.10 -2.09
N HIS A 94 0.45 -5.94 -1.95
CA HIS A 94 -0.87 -5.70 -2.54
C HIS A 94 -0.86 -5.61 -4.07
N ILE A 95 0.22 -5.09 -4.68
CA ILE A 95 0.38 -5.15 -6.14
C ILE A 95 0.39 -6.62 -6.60
N LYS A 96 1.10 -7.49 -5.89
CA LYS A 96 1.17 -8.93 -6.22
C LYS A 96 -0.14 -9.67 -6.01
N ILE A 97 -0.91 -9.30 -4.99
CA ILE A 97 -2.28 -9.81 -4.80
C ILE A 97 -3.20 -9.38 -5.96
N ILE A 98 -3.09 -8.13 -6.44
CA ILE A 98 -3.88 -7.64 -7.58
C ILE A 98 -3.46 -8.34 -8.87
N GLU A 99 -2.15 -8.53 -9.07
CA GLU A 99 -1.59 -9.18 -10.25
C GLU A 99 -2.07 -10.63 -10.39
N HIS A 100 -2.05 -11.37 -9.29
CA HIS A 100 -2.38 -12.79 -9.24
C HIS A 100 -3.22 -13.09 -7.98
N PRO A 101 -4.52 -12.76 -7.99
CA PRO A 101 -5.39 -13.02 -6.85
C PRO A 101 -5.52 -14.52 -6.59
N HIS A 102 -5.59 -14.91 -5.31
CA HIS A 102 -5.68 -16.32 -4.93
C HIS A 102 -6.98 -16.95 -5.48
N PRO A 103 -6.95 -18.18 -6.02
CA PRO A 103 -8.14 -18.83 -6.59
C PRO A 103 -9.27 -19.02 -5.57
N ASN A 104 -8.91 -19.23 -4.30
CA ASN A 104 -9.85 -19.40 -3.19
C ASN A 104 -10.20 -18.10 -2.46
N LYS A 105 -10.04 -16.94 -3.09
CA LYS A 105 -10.46 -15.67 -2.47
C LYS A 105 -11.97 -15.64 -2.24
N ASN A 106 -12.41 -14.90 -1.22
CA ASN A 106 -13.82 -14.67 -0.97
C ASN A 106 -14.49 -14.06 -2.22
N SER A 107 -15.61 -14.64 -2.66
CA SER A 107 -16.22 -14.38 -3.97
C SER A 107 -16.68 -12.93 -4.16
N LEU A 108 -17.08 -12.26 -3.07
CA LEU A 108 -17.56 -10.88 -3.07
C LEU A 108 -16.48 -9.85 -2.70
N GLU A 109 -15.23 -10.28 -2.54
CA GLU A 109 -14.14 -9.43 -2.08
C GLU A 109 -13.13 -9.13 -3.19
N THR A 110 -12.71 -7.86 -3.23
CA THR A 110 -11.63 -7.40 -4.11
C THR A 110 -10.35 -7.27 -3.29
N VAL A 111 -9.65 -8.40 -3.16
CA VAL A 111 -8.37 -8.51 -2.45
C VAL A 111 -7.30 -7.58 -3.05
N GLY A 112 -6.37 -7.12 -2.22
CA GLY A 112 -5.30 -6.19 -2.64
C GLY A 112 -5.75 -4.74 -2.84
N TRP A 113 -6.89 -4.52 -3.52
CA TRP A 113 -7.31 -3.21 -4.03
C TRP A 113 -7.61 -2.18 -2.94
N GLY A 114 -8.41 -2.57 -1.92
CA GLY A 114 -8.81 -1.67 -0.84
C GLY A 114 -7.63 -1.17 -0.01
N GLY A 115 -6.72 -2.07 0.37
CA GLY A 115 -5.47 -1.73 1.08
C GLY A 115 -4.62 -0.73 0.30
N LEU A 116 -4.49 -0.96 -1.00
CA LEU A 116 -3.64 -0.19 -1.88
C LEU A 116 -4.15 1.24 -2.10
N PHE A 117 -5.39 1.38 -2.57
CA PHE A 117 -5.91 2.68 -2.99
C PHE A 117 -6.48 3.51 -1.84
N ASN A 118 -6.92 2.90 -0.74
CA ASN A 118 -7.50 3.66 0.38
C ASN A 118 -6.49 3.94 1.49
N PHE A 119 -5.33 3.26 1.52
CA PHE A 119 -4.36 3.43 2.59
C PHE A 119 -2.95 3.72 2.08
N MET A 120 -2.35 2.81 1.31
CA MET A 120 -0.92 2.89 1.01
C MET A 120 -0.57 3.97 -0.01
N ILE A 121 -1.28 4.05 -1.15
CA ILE A 121 -1.06 5.12 -2.13
C ILE A 121 -1.27 6.50 -1.51
N PRO A 122 -2.38 6.76 -0.78
CA PRO A 122 -2.57 8.03 -0.07
C PRO A 122 -1.41 8.39 0.85
N GLU A 123 -0.98 7.45 1.72
CA GLU A 123 0.09 7.71 2.69
C GLU A 123 1.44 7.95 2.02
N LEU A 124 1.77 7.19 0.97
CA LEU A 124 3.01 7.36 0.21
C LEU A 124 3.01 8.67 -0.60
N ASN A 125 1.88 9.04 -1.21
CA ASN A 125 1.74 10.33 -1.89
C ASN A 125 2.00 11.49 -0.93
N ASP A 126 1.43 11.41 0.28
CA ASP A 126 1.61 12.39 1.34
C ASP A 126 3.08 12.45 1.82
N MET A 127 3.73 11.30 2.03
CA MET A 127 5.14 11.26 2.45
C MET A 127 6.09 11.84 1.39
N TYR A 128 5.87 11.53 0.11
CA TYR A 128 6.76 11.92 -0.99
C TYR A 128 6.42 13.26 -1.63
N SER A 129 5.25 13.84 -1.34
CA SER A 129 4.98 15.23 -1.71
C SER A 129 5.90 16.18 -0.95
N GLY A 130 6.33 15.80 0.26
CA GLY A 130 7.08 16.67 1.16
C GLY A 130 6.18 17.32 2.21
N PHE A 131 4.97 16.77 2.42
CA PHE A 131 4.08 17.18 3.50
C PHE A 131 4.80 17.20 4.85
N ASN A 132 4.78 18.37 5.50
CA ASN A 132 5.54 18.64 6.72
C ASN A 132 4.84 18.21 8.00
N GLY A 133 3.59 17.71 7.98
CA GLY A 133 2.93 17.29 9.22
C GLY A 133 3.62 16.10 9.92
N TYR A 134 4.49 15.36 9.21
CA TYR A 134 5.45 14.42 9.82
C TYR A 134 6.53 15.08 10.71
N LYS A 135 6.56 16.41 10.78
CA LYS A 135 7.42 17.22 11.65
C LYS A 135 6.68 17.82 12.84
N GLU A 136 5.36 17.63 12.97
CA GLU A 136 4.59 18.11 14.11
C GLU A 136 4.65 17.14 15.30
N SER A 137 4.69 17.71 16.51
CA SER A 137 4.70 17.00 17.79
C SER A 137 3.45 16.14 18.06
N SER A 138 2.39 16.30 17.26
CA SER A 138 1.14 15.54 17.35
C SER A 138 1.16 14.20 16.60
N ILE A 139 2.17 13.97 15.75
CA ILE A 139 2.27 12.71 15.00
C ILE A 139 2.83 11.59 15.86
N LYS A 140 2.17 10.43 15.79
CA LYS A 140 2.60 9.21 16.48
C LYS A 140 4.00 8.83 16.00
N GLN A 141 4.94 8.64 16.91
CA GLN A 141 6.36 8.37 16.61
C GLN A 141 6.58 7.24 15.58
N TYR A 142 5.72 6.21 15.56
CA TYR A 142 5.82 5.12 14.58
C TYR A 142 5.67 5.61 13.13
N LYS A 143 4.91 6.68 12.86
CA LYS A 143 4.76 7.24 11.51
C LYS A 143 6.04 7.94 11.02
N ILE A 144 6.78 8.56 11.95
CA ILE A 144 8.08 9.14 11.67
C ILE A 144 9.05 8.02 11.30
N LYS A 145 9.10 6.96 12.10
CA LYS A 145 9.93 5.78 11.85
C LYS A 145 9.60 5.12 10.51
N LEU A 146 8.31 4.96 10.22
CA LEU A 146 7.85 4.51 8.91
C LEU A 146 8.43 5.33 7.77
N ARG A 147 8.27 6.65 7.82
CA ARG A 147 8.80 7.55 6.80
C ARG A 147 10.31 7.43 6.66
N GLU A 148 11.05 7.38 7.77
CA GLU A 148 12.52 7.22 7.77
C GLU A 148 12.97 5.96 7.02
N THR A 149 12.23 4.85 7.13
CA THR A 149 12.60 3.59 6.43
C THR A 149 12.46 3.66 4.90
N ILE A 150 11.64 4.59 4.38
CA ILE A 150 11.29 4.61 2.95
C ILE A 150 11.55 5.94 2.23
N ILE A 151 11.94 7.02 2.91
CA ILE A 151 12.01 8.35 2.30
C ILE A 151 12.96 8.44 1.10
N ASP A 152 14.04 7.65 1.11
CA ASP A 152 15.03 7.60 0.04
C ASP A 152 14.59 6.73 -1.16
N TYR A 153 13.47 6.00 -1.03
CA TYR A 153 12.96 5.06 -2.03
C TYR A 153 11.88 5.66 -2.94
N LYS A 154 11.92 6.99 -3.15
CA LYS A 154 10.95 7.70 -4.01
C LYS A 154 10.96 7.20 -5.44
N LYS A 155 12.12 6.79 -5.96
CA LYS A 155 12.24 6.23 -7.32
C LYS A 155 11.54 4.89 -7.41
N GLU A 156 11.72 4.03 -6.42
CA GLU A 156 11.13 2.70 -6.31
C GLU A 156 9.61 2.79 -6.15
N TYR A 157 9.11 3.77 -5.40
CA TYR A 157 7.68 4.07 -5.37
C TYR A 157 7.09 4.32 -6.76
N PHE A 158 7.75 5.16 -7.57
CA PHE A 158 7.30 5.37 -8.95
C PHE A 158 7.42 4.13 -9.83
N MET A 159 8.39 3.23 -9.55
CA MET A 159 8.46 1.93 -10.22
C MET A 159 7.27 1.04 -9.86
N CYS A 160 6.89 0.98 -8.58
CA CYS A 160 5.70 0.27 -8.11
C CYS A 160 4.42 0.81 -8.77
N LEU A 161 4.24 2.13 -8.83
CA LEU A 161 3.09 2.73 -9.52
C LEU A 161 3.07 2.40 -11.01
N LYS A 162 4.22 2.50 -11.70
CA LYS A 162 4.32 2.16 -13.12
C LYS A 162 4.01 0.69 -13.37
N TYR A 163 4.44 -0.21 -12.47
CA TYR A 163 4.09 -1.63 -12.53
C TYR A 163 2.58 -1.83 -12.37
N LEU A 164 2.00 -1.26 -11.32
CA LEU A 164 0.57 -1.34 -11.05
C LEU A 164 -0.26 -0.83 -12.23
N MET A 165 0.09 0.31 -12.82
CA MET A 165 -0.61 0.87 -13.99
C MET A 165 -0.58 -0.04 -15.23
N LYS A 166 0.39 -0.95 -15.33
CA LYS A 166 0.46 -1.92 -16.44
C LYS A 166 -0.51 -3.08 -16.23
N ILE A 167 -0.68 -3.52 -14.97
CA ILE A 167 -1.50 -4.69 -14.62
C ILE A 167 -2.95 -4.30 -14.27
N ASP A 168 -3.17 -3.11 -13.70
CA ASP A 168 -4.46 -2.61 -13.25
C ASP A 168 -4.89 -1.40 -14.09
N LYS A 169 -5.98 -1.58 -14.83
CA LYS A 169 -6.55 -0.57 -15.75
C LYS A 169 -7.60 0.31 -15.06
N THR A 170 -7.49 0.50 -13.75
CA THR A 170 -8.40 1.38 -13.00
C THR A 170 -8.28 2.84 -13.44
N TYR A 171 -9.21 3.67 -12.96
CA TYR A 171 -9.22 5.09 -13.24
C TYR A 171 -8.00 5.81 -12.65
N PHE A 172 -7.38 6.67 -13.45
CA PHE A 172 -6.20 7.45 -13.08
C PHE A 172 -6.34 8.19 -11.73
N ILE A 173 -7.56 8.65 -11.42
CA ILE A 173 -7.85 9.38 -10.18
C ILE A 173 -7.48 8.60 -8.90
N PHE A 174 -7.48 7.27 -8.94
CA PHE A 174 -7.12 6.45 -7.79
C PHE A 174 -5.63 6.58 -7.41
N TYR A 175 -4.76 6.82 -8.38
CA TYR A 175 -3.33 7.03 -8.16
C TYR A 175 -3.02 8.41 -7.55
N LEU A 176 -4.00 9.32 -7.55
CA LEU A 176 -3.88 10.69 -7.02
C LEU A 176 -4.50 10.86 -5.63
N LYS A 177 -4.95 9.77 -4.99
CA LYS A 177 -5.50 9.87 -3.63
C LYS A 177 -4.42 10.30 -2.63
N SER A 178 -4.86 11.04 -1.61
CA SER A 178 -4.05 11.60 -0.51
C SER A 178 -4.95 11.71 0.72
N PHE A 179 -4.42 11.44 1.91
CA PHE A 179 -5.17 11.65 3.14
C PHE A 179 -5.31 13.13 3.45
N HIS A 180 -4.30 13.94 3.13
CA HIS A 180 -4.34 15.39 3.36
C HIS A 180 -5.39 16.12 2.52
N LYS A 181 -5.62 15.69 1.28
CA LYS A 181 -6.70 16.23 0.44
C LYS A 181 -8.10 15.97 1.05
N ILE A 182 -8.25 14.87 1.78
CA ILE A 182 -9.52 14.49 2.41
C ILE A 182 -9.76 15.27 3.72
N CYS A 183 -8.70 15.64 4.43
CA CYS A 183 -8.80 16.30 5.75
C CYS A 183 -8.52 17.82 5.74
N ASN A 184 -8.20 18.41 4.58
CA ASN A 184 -7.99 19.86 4.38
C ASN A 184 -6.95 20.50 5.33
N ARG A 185 -5.90 19.76 5.72
CA ARG A 185 -4.79 20.25 6.56
C ARG A 185 -3.52 20.40 5.72
N ASP A 186 -2.93 21.60 5.73
CA ASP A 186 -1.64 21.97 5.13
C ASP A 186 -1.41 21.41 3.71
N TYR A 187 -2.46 21.40 2.90
CA TYR A 187 -2.37 21.02 1.50
C TYR A 187 -1.76 22.16 0.69
N ASP A 188 -0.46 22.07 0.43
CA ASP A 188 0.23 22.96 -0.51
C ASP A 188 0.10 22.38 -1.92
N ASP A 189 -0.69 23.07 -2.74
CA ASP A 189 -0.92 22.72 -4.14
C ASP A 189 0.39 22.64 -4.95
N ASN A 190 1.36 23.51 -4.69
CA ASN A 190 2.62 23.57 -5.44
C ASN A 190 3.59 22.44 -5.05
N ILE A 191 3.61 22.05 -3.77
CA ILE A 191 4.40 20.91 -3.28
C ILE A 191 3.81 19.58 -3.78
N ASN A 192 2.49 19.40 -3.66
CA ASN A 192 1.79 18.21 -4.14
C ASN A 192 1.76 18.10 -5.68
N LYS A 193 1.70 19.24 -6.41
CA LYS A 193 1.74 19.27 -7.88
C LYS A 193 2.94 18.51 -8.44
N ARG A 194 4.11 18.51 -7.78
CA ARG A 194 5.31 17.84 -8.31
C ARG A 194 5.15 16.32 -8.39
N ILE A 195 4.65 15.69 -7.32
CA ILE A 195 4.43 14.24 -7.31
C ILE A 195 3.30 13.86 -8.25
N TYR A 196 2.17 14.58 -8.24
CA TYR A 196 1.04 14.28 -9.12
C TYR A 196 1.36 14.51 -10.60
N LYS A 197 2.15 15.54 -10.93
CA LYS A 197 2.66 15.74 -12.29
C LYS A 197 3.52 14.56 -12.72
N ARG A 198 4.38 14.03 -11.84
CA ARG A 198 5.18 12.83 -12.15
C ARG A 198 4.29 11.59 -12.33
N ILE A 199 3.30 11.36 -11.47
CA ILE A 199 2.35 10.25 -11.57
C ILE A 199 1.55 10.34 -12.88
N TYR A 200 1.12 11.53 -13.27
CA TYR A 200 0.45 11.76 -14.56
C TYR A 200 1.33 11.40 -15.75
N PHE A 201 2.60 11.82 -15.76
CA PHE A 201 3.52 11.44 -16.83
C PHE A 201 3.74 9.93 -16.88
N LEU A 202 3.89 9.26 -15.74
CA LEU A 202 3.99 7.80 -15.69
C LEU A 202 2.74 7.13 -16.26
N TRP A 203 1.55 7.60 -15.90
CA TRP A 203 0.30 7.07 -16.43
C TRP A 203 0.22 7.26 -17.95
N LYS A 204 0.61 8.43 -18.45
CA LYS A 204 0.73 8.67 -19.89
C LYS A 204 1.72 7.71 -20.53
N GLU A 205 2.94 7.58 -20.02
CA GLU A 205 3.95 6.64 -20.55
C GLU A 205 3.37 5.21 -20.69
N VAL A 206 2.60 4.74 -19.70
CA VAL A 206 1.99 3.40 -19.72
C VAL A 206 0.82 3.31 -20.71
N ASN A 207 0.01 4.36 -20.85
CA ASN A 207 -1.25 4.32 -21.62
C ASN A 207 -1.16 4.93 -23.02
N SER A 208 -0.07 5.62 -23.37
CA SER A 208 0.13 6.24 -24.69
C SER A 208 0.25 5.23 -25.83
N GLY A 209 0.59 3.96 -25.52
CA GLY A 209 0.54 2.85 -26.49
C GLY A 209 -0.87 2.29 -26.75
N ASN A 210 -1.87 2.64 -25.93
CA ASN A 210 -3.26 2.19 -26.06
C ASN A 210 -4.21 3.28 -26.62
N LEU A 211 -3.69 4.48 -26.89
CA LEU A 211 -4.49 5.65 -27.24
C LEU A 211 -4.98 5.69 -28.70
N ILE A 212 -4.63 4.69 -29.53
CA ILE A 212 -5.16 4.59 -30.90
C ILE A 212 -6.50 3.83 -30.96
N SER A 213 -6.92 3.09 -29.92
CA SER A 213 -8.10 2.20 -30.07
C SER A 213 -9.31 2.43 -29.18
N LYS A 214 -9.32 3.29 -28.15
CA LYS A 214 -10.55 3.52 -27.37
C LYS A 214 -10.75 4.97 -26.91
N PHE A 215 -11.66 5.62 -27.64
CA PHE A 215 -12.56 6.71 -27.23
C PHE A 215 -11.96 7.98 -26.62
N GLY A 216 -12.17 9.08 -27.35
CA GLY A 216 -11.85 10.43 -26.94
C GLY A 216 -12.54 10.85 -25.65
N TYR A 217 -11.73 11.24 -24.67
CA TYR A 217 -12.18 12.06 -23.57
C TYR A 217 -11.77 13.51 -23.84
N LYS A 218 -12.79 14.35 -24.09
CA LYS A 218 -12.69 15.80 -23.98
C LYS A 218 -12.16 16.12 -22.57
N PHE A 219 -10.99 16.74 -22.53
CA PHE A 219 -10.51 17.48 -21.37
C PHE A 219 -11.55 18.55 -21.02
N ILE A 220 -12.23 18.41 -19.88
CA ILE A 220 -12.81 19.57 -19.20
C ILE A 220 -11.66 20.17 -18.41
N GLY A 221 -11.16 21.29 -18.93
CA GLY A 221 -10.08 22.04 -18.33
C GLY A 221 -10.47 22.58 -16.96
N PHE A 222 -9.69 22.25 -15.94
CA PHE A 222 -9.50 23.11 -14.80
C PHE A 222 -8.20 23.88 -15.03
N TRP A 223 -8.32 24.95 -15.82
CA TRP A 223 -7.42 26.10 -15.71
C TRP A 223 -7.90 26.89 -14.50
N TYR A 224 -7.05 27.06 -13.50
CA TYR A 224 -7.20 28.16 -12.56
C TYR A 224 -5.87 28.91 -12.51
N SER A 225 -5.93 30.07 -13.15
CA SER A 225 -5.27 31.33 -12.78
C SER A 225 -5.19 31.54 -11.27
#